data_AF-A0A4Y7PPZ7-F1
#
_entry.id   AF-A0A4Y7PPZ7-F1
#
_cell.length_a   1.000
_cell.length_b   1.000
_cell.length_c   1.000
_cell.angle_alpha   90.00
_cell.angle_beta   90.00
_cell.angle_gamma   90.00
#
_symmetry.space_group_name_H-M   'P 1'
#
loop_
_entity.id
_entity.type
_entity.pdbx_description
1 polymer ?
#
loop_
_entity_poly.entity_id
_entity_poly.type
_entity_poly.pdbx_seq_one_letter_code
_entity_poly.pdbx_strand_id
1 'polypeptide(L)'
;GKMIQFGYNAGPRHRRFWGLVNNIKKKNLPQDERSQKDQNILGIMTLLWNICKAHMLNSIVADCDKVMDDAGMPRMGAKDNEHDFGYTIRHNGEDLKFPHVKRAPPEAYM
;
A
#
# COMPACT_ATOMS: atom_id res chain seq x y z
N GLY A 1 -4.70 7.90 -18.13
CA GLY A 1 -5.43 8.03 -16.86
C GLY A 1 -4.41 8.23 -15.77
N LYS A 2 -4.55 9.30 -14.99
CA LYS A 2 -3.71 9.52 -13.80
C LYS A 2 -4.18 8.54 -12.73
N MET A 3 -3.25 7.90 -12.03
CA MET A 3 -3.58 7.10 -10.85
C MET A 3 -3.88 8.08 -9.73
N ILE A 4 -5.09 8.06 -9.18
CA ILE A 4 -5.53 9.06 -8.19
C ILE A 4 -5.41 8.50 -6.77
N GLN A 5 -5.52 7.18 -6.62
CA GLN A 5 -5.48 6.47 -5.34
C GLN A 5 -4.73 5.14 -5.50
N PHE A 6 -4.32 4.50 -4.41
CA PHE A 6 -3.80 3.14 -4.38
C PHE A 6 -4.14 2.47 -3.06
N GLY A 7 -4.31 1.15 -3.05
CA GLY A 7 -4.68 0.39 -1.85
C GLY A 7 -6.18 0.23 -1.68
N TYR A 8 -6.66 0.45 -0.46
CA TYR A 8 -8.03 0.24 -0.03
C TYR A 8 -8.81 1.55 0.11
N ASN A 9 -10.14 1.44 -0.02
CA ASN A 9 -11.11 2.47 0.32
C ASN A 9 -12.05 1.91 1.40
N ALA A 10 -12.47 2.75 2.34
CA ALA A 10 -13.39 2.39 3.44
C ALA A 10 -14.86 2.21 3.01
N GLY A 11 -15.17 2.43 1.73
CA GLY A 11 -16.53 2.43 1.20
C GLY A 11 -17.34 3.66 1.65
N PRO A 12 -18.66 3.66 1.37
CA PRO A 12 -19.53 4.76 1.77
C PRO A 12 -19.73 4.80 3.30
N ARG A 13 -19.94 6.00 3.85
CA ARG A 13 -20.08 6.20 5.31
C ARG A 13 -21.14 5.32 5.99
N HIS A 14 -22.22 4.99 5.28
CA HIS A 14 -23.35 4.17 5.76
C HIS A 14 -23.12 2.65 5.62
N ARG A 15 -22.07 2.22 4.92
CA ARG A 15 -21.71 0.82 4.74
C ARG A 15 -20.19 0.71 4.62
N ARG A 16 -19.52 0.64 5.76
CA ARG A 16 -18.05 0.58 5.84
C ARG A 16 -17.57 -0.82 5.50
N PHE A 17 -16.79 -0.93 4.44
CA PHE A 17 -16.07 -2.14 4.09
C PHE A 17 -14.78 -1.74 3.39
N TRP A 18 -13.70 -2.48 3.62
CA TRP A 18 -12.44 -2.25 2.94
C TRP A 18 -12.47 -2.93 1.57
N GLY A 19 -12.42 -2.13 0.50
CA GLY A 19 -12.36 -2.62 -0.87
C GLY A 19 -11.18 -2.03 -1.62
N LEU A 20 -10.47 -2.86 -2.40
CA LEU A 20 -9.39 -2.39 -3.24
C LEU A 20 -9.88 -1.38 -4.28
N VAL A 21 -9.10 -0.33 -4.47
CA VAL A 21 -9.45 0.73 -5.41
C VAL A 21 -9.10 0.30 -6.84
N ASN A 22 -10.04 0.48 -7.76
CA ASN A 22 -9.83 0.15 -9.18
C ASN A 22 -9.35 1.37 -9.98
N ASN A 23 -8.05 1.66 -9.92
CA ASN A 23 -7.48 2.87 -10.57
C ASN A 23 -6.92 2.63 -11.97
N ILE A 24 -6.61 1.39 -12.35
CA ILE A 24 -6.15 1.06 -13.70
C ILE A 24 -7.36 0.73 -14.58
N LYS A 25 -8.06 1.77 -15.05
CA LYS A 25 -9.24 1.63 -15.93
C LYS A 25 -8.90 1.23 -17.37
N LYS A 26 -7.61 1.23 -17.76
CA LYS A 26 -7.19 0.90 -19.12
C LYS A 26 -7.25 -0.61 -19.31
N LYS A 27 -8.37 -1.10 -19.87
CA LYS A 27 -8.66 -2.54 -20.05
C LYS A 27 -7.55 -3.31 -20.78
N ASN A 28 -6.79 -2.65 -21.66
CA ASN A 28 -5.75 -3.27 -22.49
C ASN A 28 -4.35 -3.27 -21.86
N LEU A 29 -4.18 -2.82 -20.61
CA LEU A 29 -2.87 -2.96 -19.95
C LEU A 29 -2.63 -4.44 -19.61
N PRO A 30 -1.54 -5.07 -20.07
CA PRO A 30 -1.20 -6.45 -19.72
C PRO A 30 -1.12 -6.66 -18.21
N GLN A 31 -1.42 -7.88 -17.74
CA GLN A 31 -1.41 -8.20 -16.31
C GLN A 31 -0.02 -8.01 -15.69
N ASP A 32 1.05 -8.33 -16.41
CA ASP A 32 2.42 -8.18 -15.92
C ASP A 32 2.79 -6.70 -15.73
N GLU A 33 2.38 -5.84 -16.66
CA GLU A 33 2.58 -4.39 -16.54
C GLU A 33 1.78 -3.79 -15.39
N ARG A 34 0.57 -4.31 -15.11
CA ARG A 34 -0.21 -3.91 -13.92
C ARG A 34 0.50 -4.30 -12.65
N SER A 35 0.90 -5.56 -12.56
CA SER A 35 1.56 -6.14 -11.39
C SER A 35 2.86 -5.39 -11.08
N GLN A 36 3.65 -5.07 -12.12
CA GLN A 36 4.89 -4.29 -11.95
C GLN A 36 4.61 -2.88 -11.44
N LYS A 37 3.57 -2.20 -11.94
CA LYS A 37 3.19 -0.86 -11.47
C LYS A 37 2.72 -0.90 -10.02
N ASP A 38 1.85 -1.84 -9.70
CA ASP A 38 1.32 -2.02 -8.35
C ASP A 38 2.45 -2.33 -7.35
N GLN A 39 3.39 -3.20 -7.73
CA GLN A 39 4.58 -3.51 -6.94
C GLN A 39 5.47 -2.28 -6.73
N ASN A 40 5.70 -1.48 -7.78
CA ASN A 40 6.52 -0.27 -7.66
C ASN A 40 5.90 0.76 -6.70
N ILE A 41 4.59 0.99 -6.82
CA ILE A 41 3.87 1.94 -5.97
C ILE A 41 3.85 1.45 -4.53
N LEU A 42 3.50 0.17 -4.32
CA LEU A 42 3.52 -0.43 -3.00
C LEU A 42 4.91 -0.32 -2.35
N GLY A 43 5.96 -0.57 -3.13
CA GLY A 43 7.34 -0.46 -2.68
C GLY A 43 7.72 0.95 -2.26
N ILE A 44 7.38 1.96 -3.09
CA ILE A 44 7.66 3.37 -2.80
C ILE A 44 6.89 3.82 -1.55
N MET A 45 5.60 3.51 -1.46
CA MET A 45 4.77 3.92 -0.32
C MET A 45 5.21 3.26 0.98
N THR A 46 5.55 1.97 0.93
CA THR A 46 6.06 1.25 2.11
C THR A 46 7.43 1.77 2.53
N LEU A 47 8.32 2.07 1.58
CA LEU A 47 9.60 2.71 1.87
C LEU A 47 9.42 4.05 2.56
N LEU A 48 8.57 4.93 2.00
CA LEU A 48 8.30 6.24 2.56
C LEU A 48 7.73 6.12 3.98
N TRP A 49 6.77 5.23 4.20
CA TRP A 49 6.22 4.96 5.52
C TRP A 49 7.30 4.50 6.52
N ASN A 50 8.21 3.62 6.10
CA ASN A 50 9.30 3.17 6.95
C ASN A 50 10.30 4.28 7.28
N ILE A 51 10.60 5.17 6.32
CA ILE A 51 11.42 6.37 6.58
C ILE A 51 10.72 7.28 7.59
N CYS A 52 9.42 7.54 7.43
CA CYS A 52 8.65 8.33 8.40
C CYS A 52 8.74 7.72 9.81
N LYS A 53 8.51 6.41 9.94
CA LYS A 53 8.62 5.70 11.22
C LYS A 53 10.01 5.79 11.85
N ALA A 54 11.07 5.76 11.02
CA ALA A 54 12.45 5.84 11.51
C ALA A 54 12.80 7.22 12.09
N HIS A 55 12.08 8.28 11.70
CA HIS A 55 12.32 9.66 12.15
C HIS A 55 11.26 10.18 13.13
N MET A 56 10.15 9.47 13.31
CA MET A 56 9.09 9.83 14.27
C MET A 56 9.36 9.23 15.66
N LEU A 57 8.77 9.84 16.68
CA LEU A 57 8.78 9.25 18.03
C LEU A 57 8.02 7.93 18.02
N ASN A 58 8.62 6.88 18.59
CA ASN A 58 8.03 5.54 18.64
C ASN A 58 6.64 5.52 19.28
N SER A 59 6.38 6.37 20.27
CA SER A 59 5.05 6.49 20.90
C SER A 59 3.98 6.91 19.89
N ILE A 60 4.27 7.90 19.05
CA ILE A 60 3.34 8.40 18.02
C ILE A 60 3.07 7.30 16.98
N VAL A 61 4.11 6.61 16.53
CA VAL A 61 3.98 5.52 15.56
C VAL A 61 3.13 4.38 16.13
N ALA A 62 3.39 4.00 17.38
CA ALA A 62 2.63 2.95 18.06
C ALA A 62 1.15 3.31 18.22
N ASP A 63 0.84 4.55 18.58
CA ASP A 63 -0.54 5.03 18.68
C ASP A 63 -1.25 5.00 17.32
N CYS A 64 -0.58 5.43 16.24
CA CYS A 64 -1.13 5.32 14.89
C CYS A 64 -1.38 3.87 14.47
N ASP A 65 -0.42 2.97 14.71
CA ASP A 65 -0.56 1.56 14.37
C ASP A 65 -1.69 0.91 15.16
N LYS A 66 -1.83 1.25 16.45
CA LYS A 66 -2.94 0.77 17.28
C LYS A 66 -4.28 1.24 16.77
N VAL A 67 -4.44 2.52 16.42
CA VAL A 67 -5.70 3.05 15.86
C VAL A 67 -6.08 2.33 14.56
N MET A 68 -5.11 2.05 13.70
CA MET A 68 -5.36 1.31 12.46
C MET A 68 -5.77 -0.14 12.73
N ASP A 69 -5.06 -0.82 13.62
CA ASP A 69 -5.33 -2.21 13.97
C ASP A 69 -6.70 -2.35 14.69
N ASP A 70 -7.04 -1.44 15.62
CA ASP A 70 -8.35 -1.37 16.32
C ASP A 70 -9.52 -1.10 15.35
N ALA A 71 -9.26 -0.35 14.27
CA ALA A 71 -10.24 -0.08 13.22
C ALA A 71 -10.34 -1.20 12.17
N GLY A 72 -9.58 -2.29 12.33
CA GLY A 72 -9.52 -3.39 11.36
C GLY A 72 -9.06 -2.94 9.98
N MET A 73 -8.16 -1.95 9.92
CA MET A 73 -7.63 -1.43 8.66
C MET A 73 -6.63 -2.43 8.07
N PRO A 74 -6.84 -2.93 6.84
CA PRO A 74 -5.83 -3.73 6.16
C PRO A 74 -4.59 -2.88 5.88
N ARG A 75 -3.44 -3.50 5.67
CA ARG A 75 -2.29 -2.76 5.14
C ARG A 75 -2.38 -2.64 3.64
N MET A 76 -1.61 -1.72 3.07
CA MET A 76 -1.67 -1.41 1.65
C MET A 76 -1.53 -2.67 0.79
N GLY A 77 -2.47 -2.87 -0.13
CA GLY A 77 -2.51 -4.03 -1.02
C GLY A 77 -2.85 -3.63 -2.45
N ALA A 78 -2.68 -4.56 -3.36
CA ALA A 78 -3.17 -4.44 -4.73
C ALA A 78 -3.95 -5.69 -5.08
N LYS A 79 -4.67 -5.64 -6.20
CA LYS A 79 -5.36 -6.81 -6.71
C LYS A 79 -4.35 -7.93 -6.92
N ASP A 80 -4.68 -9.14 -6.47
CA ASP A 80 -3.82 -10.32 -6.53
C ASP A 80 -2.57 -10.24 -5.61
N ASN A 81 -2.49 -9.22 -4.73
CA ASN A 81 -1.40 -9.02 -3.75
C ASN A 81 -1.91 -8.32 -2.47
N GLU A 82 -2.80 -8.99 -1.74
CA GLU A 82 -3.53 -8.46 -0.57
C GLU A 82 -2.90 -8.83 0.78
N HIS A 83 -1.58 -9.08 0.80
CA HIS A 83 -0.86 -9.39 2.03
C HIS A 83 -0.55 -8.14 2.86
N ASP A 84 -0.43 -8.28 4.18
CA ASP A 84 -0.07 -7.16 5.06
C ASP A 84 1.44 -6.86 5.10
N PHE A 85 2.25 -7.79 4.58
CA PHE A 85 3.71 -7.79 4.67
C PHE A 85 4.35 -7.94 3.30
N GLY A 86 5.61 -7.51 3.21
CA GLY A 86 6.42 -7.76 2.03
C GLY A 86 6.30 -6.65 1.00
N TYR A 87 7.43 -6.14 0.53
CA TYR A 87 7.48 -5.29 -0.66
C TYR A 87 8.81 -5.44 -1.40
N THR A 88 8.87 -4.88 -2.60
CA THR A 88 10.08 -4.87 -3.44
C THR A 88 10.34 -3.46 -3.92
N ILE A 89 11.62 -3.06 -3.92
CA ILE A 89 12.07 -1.84 -4.59
C ILE A 89 13.06 -2.25 -5.67
N ARG A 90 12.92 -1.68 -6.87
CA ARG A 90 13.97 -1.76 -7.89
C ARG A 90 14.95 -0.61 -7.72
N HIS A 91 16.23 -0.92 -7.53
CA HIS A 91 17.32 0.05 -7.43
C HIS A 91 18.47 -0.39 -8.32
N ASN A 92 18.93 0.48 -9.23
CA ASN A 92 20.00 0.16 -10.20
C ASN A 92 19.79 -1.14 -11.01
N GLY A 93 18.53 -1.46 -11.31
CA GLY A 93 18.16 -2.68 -12.06
C GLY A 93 18.03 -3.94 -11.21
N GLU A 94 18.34 -3.88 -9.91
CA GLU A 94 18.21 -4.99 -8.98
C GLU A 94 16.93 -4.87 -8.13
N ASP A 95 16.30 -6.01 -7.86
CA ASP A 95 15.09 -6.07 -7.02
C ASP A 95 15.47 -6.39 -5.57
N LEU A 96 15.37 -5.38 -4.71
CA LEU A 96 15.57 -5.52 -3.25
C LEU A 96 14.26 -5.96 -2.61
N LYS A 97 14.26 -7.14 -1.96
CA LYS A 97 13.05 -7.76 -1.37
C LYS A 97 13.05 -7.65 0.15
N PHE A 98 11.92 -7.23 0.71
CA PHE A 98 11.72 -7.03 2.14
C PHE A 98 10.52 -7.84 2.65
N PRO A 99 10.60 -9.18 2.73
CA PRO A 99 9.43 -10.07 2.86
C PRO A 99 8.67 -9.95 4.19
N HIS A 100 9.32 -9.48 5.26
CA HIS A 100 8.75 -9.49 6.61
C HIS A 100 8.35 -8.09 7.14
N VAL A 101 8.43 -7.07 6.29
CA VAL A 101 8.14 -5.69 6.70
C VAL A 101 6.65 -5.41 6.51
N LYS A 102 5.99 -4.90 7.58
CA LYS A 102 4.59 -4.47 7.54
C LYS A 102 4.47 -3.31 6.53
N ARG A 103 3.50 -3.43 5.62
CA ARG A 103 3.29 -2.45 4.54
C ARG A 103 2.78 -1.11 5.07
N ALA A 104 2.78 -0.11 4.20
CA ALA A 104 2.20 1.21 4.46
C ALA A 104 0.72 1.13 4.89
N PRO A 105 0.17 2.23 5.45
CA PRO A 105 -1.27 2.40 5.69
C PRO A 105 -2.12 2.05 4.46
N PRO A 106 -3.39 1.70 4.63
CA PRO A 106 -4.25 1.12 3.59
C PRO A 106 -4.36 1.91 2.29
N GLU A 107 -4.17 3.24 2.32
CA GLU A 107 -4.55 4.15 1.25
C GLU A 107 -3.43 5.16 0.95
N ALA A 108 -3.17 5.41 -0.33
CA ALA A 108 -2.31 6.49 -0.78
C ALA A 108 -2.95 7.24 -1.95
N TYR A 109 -2.59 8.53 -2.07
CA TYR A 109 -2.95 9.41 -3.18
C TYR A 109 -1.66 9.87 -3.87
N MET A 110 -1.66 9.88 -5.21
CA MET A 110 -0.50 10.23 -6.05
C MET A 110 -0.88 11.15 -7.20
#